data_AF-A0A2M6ZP06-F1
#
_entry.id   AF-A0A2M6ZP06-F1
#
_cell.length_a   1.000
_cell.length_b   1.000
_cell.length_c   1.000
_cell.angle_alpha   90.00
_cell.angle_beta   90.00
_cell.angle_gamma   90.00
#
_symmetry.space_group_name_H-M   'P 1'
#
loop_
_entity.id
_entity.type
_entity.pdbx_description
1 polymer ?
#
loop_
_entity_poly.entity_id
_entity_poly.type
_entity_poly.pdbx_seq_one_letter_code
_entity_poly.pdbx_strand_id
1 'polypeptide(L)'
;MQFLDAMDLQAGREALLELLALYRHRSHHQMTVVFDGWQHGDLKESRDRHQGILVIYSRRGERADEVIKRLLHQERERAMVVTSDREIQVCAEQVRAAWINASEFELSHLHDPSG
;
A
#
# COMPACT_ATOMS: atom_id res chain seq x y z
N MET A 1 -26.04 -11.43 1.81
CA MET A 1 -25.57 -10.21 1.11
C MET A 1 -24.06 -9.93 1.31
N GLN A 2 -23.39 -10.47 2.34
CA GLN A 2 -21.94 -10.24 2.60
C GLN A 2 -20.93 -10.84 1.59
N PHE A 3 -21.32 -11.81 0.75
CA PHE A 3 -20.39 -12.46 -0.18
C PHE A 3 -20.09 -11.63 -1.44
N LEU A 4 -21.03 -10.81 -1.88
CA LEU A 4 -20.85 -9.92 -3.04
C LEU A 4 -19.83 -8.83 -2.71
N ASP A 5 -19.95 -8.19 -1.54
CA ASP A 5 -19.01 -7.15 -1.09
C ASP A 5 -17.57 -7.68 -1.01
N ALA A 6 -17.38 -8.91 -0.52
CA ALA A 6 -16.06 -9.53 -0.43
C ALA A 6 -15.45 -9.84 -1.81
N MET A 7 -16.27 -10.23 -2.78
CA MET A 7 -15.83 -10.48 -4.16
C MET A 7 -15.48 -9.17 -4.88
N ASP A 8 -16.27 -8.10 -4.68
CA ASP A 8 -15.99 -6.77 -5.22
C ASP A 8 -14.70 -6.18 -4.62
N LEU A 9 -14.48 -6.34 -3.31
CA LEU A 9 -13.23 -5.95 -2.65
C LEU A 9 -12.02 -6.75 -3.16
N GLN A 10 -12.18 -8.06 -3.36
CA GLN A 10 -11.12 -8.90 -3.90
C GLN A 10 -10.78 -8.51 -5.36
N ALA A 11 -11.79 -8.27 -6.20
CA ALA A 11 -11.60 -7.83 -7.57
C ALA A 11 -10.95 -6.44 -7.65
N GLY A 12 -11.40 -5.49 -6.83
CA GLY A 12 -10.79 -4.15 -6.76
C GLY A 12 -9.34 -4.22 -6.28
N ARG A 13 -9.04 -5.14 -5.37
CA ARG A 13 -7.69 -5.37 -4.90
C ARG A 13 -6.78 -5.97 -5.97
N GLU A 14 -7.26 -6.96 -6.71
CA GLU A 14 -6.51 -7.54 -7.83
C GLU A 14 -6.24 -6.47 -8.90
N ALA A 15 -7.25 -5.68 -9.27
CA ALA A 15 -7.09 -4.58 -10.22
C ALA A 15 -6.04 -3.54 -9.76
N LEU A 16 -6.05 -3.16 -8.48
CA LEU A 16 -5.04 -2.26 -7.92
C LEU A 16 -3.64 -2.88 -7.95
N LEU A 17 -3.53 -4.17 -7.60
CA LEU A 17 -2.24 -4.88 -7.61
C LEU A 17 -1.70 -5.04 -9.04
N GLU A 18 -2.54 -5.31 -10.03
CA GLU A 18 -2.15 -5.36 -11.44
C GLU A 18 -1.66 -3.99 -11.93
N LEU A 19 -2.39 -2.92 -11.62
CA LEU A 19 -2.00 -1.55 -11.96
C LEU A 19 -0.64 -1.18 -11.34
N LEU A 20 -0.45 -1.49 -10.05
CA LEU A 20 0.83 -1.28 -9.38
C LEU A 20 1.94 -2.18 -9.91
N ALA A 21 1.61 -3.38 -10.40
CA ALA A 21 2.61 -4.31 -10.95
C ALA A 21 3.17 -3.79 -12.26
N LEU A 22 2.31 -3.21 -13.11
CA LEU A 22 2.70 -2.52 -14.34
C LEU A 22 3.63 -1.33 -14.02
N TYR A 23 3.26 -0.51 -13.04
CA TYR A 23 4.10 0.61 -12.60
C TYR A 23 5.45 0.13 -12.03
N ARG A 24 5.44 -0.91 -11.20
CA ARG A 24 6.64 -1.54 -10.64
C ARG A 24 7.60 -2.00 -11.72
N HIS A 25 7.08 -2.61 -12.79
CA HIS A 25 7.89 -3.11 -13.89
C HIS A 25 8.73 -1.98 -14.54
N ARG A 26 8.25 -0.74 -14.50
CA ARG A 26 9.00 0.44 -14.97
C ARG A 26 9.98 0.96 -13.92
N SER A 27 9.64 0.88 -12.64
CA SER A 27 10.35 1.60 -11.58
C SER A 27 11.49 0.81 -10.92
N HIS A 28 11.64 -0.50 -11.08
CA HIS A 28 12.67 -1.37 -10.45
C HIS A 28 12.80 -1.30 -8.90
N HIS A 29 12.11 -0.37 -8.23
CA HIS A 29 12.11 -0.20 -6.78
C HIS A 29 11.26 -1.29 -6.10
N GLN A 30 11.60 -1.63 -4.85
CA GLN A 30 10.78 -2.50 -4.03
C GLN A 30 9.49 -1.75 -3.64
N MET A 31 8.34 -2.35 -3.98
CA MET A 31 7.04 -1.79 -3.66
C MET A 31 6.36 -2.67 -2.64
N THR A 32 5.86 -2.02 -1.59
CA THR A 32 5.12 -2.67 -0.52
C THR A 32 3.75 -2.01 -0.42
N VAL A 33 2.70 -2.81 -0.48
CA VAL A 33 1.31 -2.37 -0.34
C VAL A 33 0.77 -2.93 0.95
N VAL A 34 0.19 -2.08 1.80
CA VAL A 34 -0.42 -2.48 3.06
C VAL A 34 -1.94 -2.40 2.93
N PHE A 35 -2.63 -3.54 3.04
CA PHE A 35 -4.09 -3.59 3.11
C PHE A 35 -4.55 -3.74 4.54
N ASP A 36 -5.70 -3.14 4.86
CA ASP A 36 -6.34 -3.34 6.14
C ASP A 36 -6.97 -4.75 6.22
N GLY A 37 -6.51 -5.55 7.16
CA GLY A 37 -6.89 -6.96 7.31
C GLY A 37 -8.21 -7.21 8.02
N TRP A 38 -9.04 -6.18 8.25
CA TRP A 38 -10.21 -6.26 9.15
C TRP A 38 -11.24 -7.34 8.83
N GLN A 39 -11.39 -7.80 7.58
CA GLN A 39 -12.43 -8.78 7.22
C GLN A 39 -11.97 -10.25 7.19
N HIS A 40 -10.70 -10.54 6.90
CA HIS A 40 -10.20 -11.93 6.73
C HIS A 40 -8.79 -12.15 7.33
N GLY A 41 -8.25 -11.18 8.08
CA GLY A 41 -6.89 -11.26 8.60
C GLY A 41 -6.70 -12.38 9.63
N ASP A 42 -5.63 -13.15 9.45
CA ASP A 42 -5.10 -14.09 10.44
C ASP A 42 -4.72 -13.35 11.75
N LEU A 43 -4.56 -14.11 12.84
CA LEU A 43 -4.01 -13.60 14.11
C LEU A 43 -2.59 -13.01 13.97
N LYS A 44 -1.95 -13.22 12.81
CA LYS A 44 -0.60 -12.75 12.48
C LYS A 44 -0.63 -11.90 11.22
N GLU A 45 0.36 -11.03 11.10
CA GLU A 45 0.57 -10.24 9.89
C GLU A 45 0.85 -11.21 8.74
N SER A 46 -0.01 -11.18 7.71
CA SER A 46 0.21 -11.96 6.51
C SER A 46 1.03 -11.14 5.53
N ARG A 47 2.03 -11.79 4.93
CA ARG A 47 2.89 -11.21 3.90
C ARG A 47 2.77 -12.07 2.66
N ASP A 48 2.26 -11.46 1.61
CA ASP A 48 2.09 -12.07 0.31
C ASP A 48 2.99 -11.37 -0.72
N ARG A 49 3.18 -11.98 -1.88
CA ARG A 49 3.95 -11.38 -2.97
C ARG A 49 3.17 -11.53 -4.26
N HIS A 50 2.78 -10.39 -4.82
CA HIS A 50 2.04 -10.33 -6.07
C HIS A 50 2.90 -9.64 -7.14
N GLN A 51 3.34 -10.38 -8.16
CA GLN A 51 4.14 -9.83 -9.28
C GLN A 51 5.35 -8.99 -8.81
N GLY A 52 6.00 -9.42 -7.73
CA GLY A 52 7.15 -8.74 -7.12
C GLY A 52 6.80 -7.59 -6.16
N ILE A 53 5.52 -7.22 -6.02
CA ILE A 53 5.01 -6.32 -4.98
C ILE A 53 4.88 -7.12 -3.69
N LEU A 54 5.44 -6.62 -2.60
CA LEU A 54 5.19 -7.16 -1.27
C LEU A 54 3.83 -6.67 -0.78
N VAL A 55 2.91 -7.58 -0.50
CA VAL A 55 1.60 -7.23 0.04
C VAL A 55 1.57 -7.60 1.51
N ILE A 56 1.31 -6.64 2.38
CA ILE A 56 1.20 -6.84 3.82
C ILE A 56 -0.25 -6.61 4.22
N TYR A 57 -0.80 -7.53 4.99
CA TYR A 57 -2.12 -7.33 5.60
C TYR A 57 -1.94 -7.06 7.08
N SER A 58 -2.58 -6.00 7.56
CA SER A 58 -2.58 -5.69 8.98
C SER A 58 -3.23 -6.82 9.79
N ARG A 59 -2.81 -6.95 11.04
CA ARG A 59 -3.35 -7.97 11.96
C ARG A 59 -4.76 -7.61 12.37
N ARG A 60 -5.54 -8.60 12.80
CA ARG A 60 -6.86 -8.35 13.40
C ARG A 60 -6.74 -7.40 14.60
N GLY A 61 -7.33 -6.21 14.50
CA GLY A 61 -7.28 -5.15 15.51
C GLY A 61 -6.15 -4.12 15.33
N GLU A 62 -5.31 -4.25 14.31
CA GLU A 62 -4.29 -3.28 13.92
C GLU A 62 -4.69 -2.62 12.59
N ARG A 63 -4.62 -1.28 12.52
CA ARG A 63 -4.91 -0.55 11.26
C ARG A 63 -3.70 -0.60 10.33
N ALA A 64 -3.95 -0.54 9.03
CA ALA A 64 -2.88 -0.39 8.03
C ALA A 64 -1.94 0.79 8.36
N ASP A 65 -2.49 1.89 8.88
CA ASP A 65 -1.75 3.08 9.31
C ASP A 65 -0.63 2.76 10.31
N GLU A 66 -0.91 1.92 11.29
CA GLU A 66 0.05 1.56 12.34
C GLU A 66 1.18 0.70 11.78
N VAL A 67 0.87 -0.21 10.85
CA VAL A 67 1.87 -1.00 10.12
C VAL A 67 2.77 -0.08 9.29
N ILE A 68 2.19 0.88 8.57
CA ILE A 68 2.92 1.85 7.75
C ILE A 68 3.84 2.71 8.64
N LYS A 69 3.32 3.27 9.75
CA LYS A 69 4.13 4.03 10.72
C LYS A 69 5.31 3.20 11.22
N ARG A 70 5.10 1.92 11.53
CA ARG A 70 6.17 1.03 11.98
C ARG A 70 7.24 0.84 10.90
N LEU A 71 6.83 0.62 9.65
CA LEU A 71 7.75 0.49 8.52
C LEU A 71 8.55 1.79 8.28
N LEU A 72 7.87 2.94 8.33
CA LEU A 72 8.51 4.25 8.23
C LEU A 72 9.58 4.46 9.32
N HIS A 73 9.31 4.05 10.56
CA HIS A 73 10.30 4.15 11.64
C HIS A 73 11.49 3.20 11.45
N GLN A 74 11.28 2.04 10.82
CA GLN A 74 12.34 1.06 10.54
C GLN A 74 13.24 1.50 9.38
N GLU A 75 12.65 1.98 8.28
CA GLU A 75 13.37 2.32 7.04
C GLU A 75 13.82 3.79 6.98
N ARG A 76 13.10 4.70 7.65
CA ARG A 76 13.38 6.15 7.74
C ARG A 76 13.56 6.78 6.35
N GLU A 77 14.67 7.50 6.13
CA GLU A 77 15.04 8.16 4.88
C GLU A 77 15.16 7.22 3.67
N ARG A 78 15.19 5.90 3.87
CA ARG A 78 15.24 4.91 2.79
C ARG A 78 13.87 4.54 2.25
N ALA A 79 12.80 4.89 2.97
CA ALA A 79 11.44 4.62 2.54
C ALA A 79 10.81 5.83 1.83
N MET A 80 9.97 5.51 0.85
CA MET A 80 8.99 6.43 0.27
C MET A 80 7.60 5.88 0.55
N VAL A 81 6.72 6.70 1.13
CA VAL A 81 5.33 6.32 1.40
C VAL A 81 4.38 7.06 0.46
N VAL A 82 3.46 6.32 -0.16
CA VAL A 82 2.34 6.89 -0.92
C VAL A 82 1.12 6.87 -0.02
N THR A 83 0.57 8.03 0.33
CA THR A 83 -0.59 8.11 1.24
C THR A 83 -1.39 9.39 1.07
N SER A 84 -2.71 9.28 1.21
CA SER A 84 -3.61 10.45 1.32
C SER A 84 -3.81 10.90 2.76
N ASP A 85 -3.38 10.12 3.74
CA ASP A 85 -3.60 10.41 5.16
C ASP A 85 -2.54 11.38 5.70
N ARG A 86 -2.99 12.50 6.27
CA ARG A 86 -2.11 13.53 6.84
C ARG A 86 -1.31 13.02 8.05
N GLU A 87 -1.85 12.11 8.85
CA GLU A 87 -1.11 11.56 9.99
C GLU A 87 0.11 10.77 9.53
N ILE A 88 -0.02 10.00 8.45
CA ILE A 88 1.09 9.25 7.87
C ILE A 88 2.12 10.20 7.23
N GLN A 89 1.66 11.27 6.56
CA GLN A 89 2.56 12.30 5.99
C GLN A 89 3.40 12.95 7.08
N VAL A 90 2.77 13.40 8.17
CA VAL A 90 3.47 13.99 9.33
C VAL A 90 4.46 12.99 9.93
N CYS A 91 4.07 11.72 10.06
CA CYS A 91 4.96 10.68 10.56
C CYS A 91 6.17 10.47 9.64
N ALA A 92 5.97 10.46 8.32
CA ALA A 92 7.05 10.35 7.34
C ALA A 92 8.02 11.53 7.46
N GLU A 93 7.51 12.76 7.60
CA GLU A 93 8.34 13.95 7.81
C GLU A 93 9.15 13.87 9.11
N GLN A 94 8.55 13.40 10.21
CA GLN A 94 9.23 13.23 11.49
C GLN A 94 10.42 12.28 11.40
N VAL A 95 10.31 11.22 10.59
CA VAL A 95 11.39 10.24 10.38
C VAL A 95 12.27 10.55 9.17
N ARG A 96 12.06 11.71 8.52
CA ARG A 96 12.72 12.15 7.28
C ARG A 96 12.58 11.17 6.10
N ALA A 97 11.47 10.42 6.06
CA ALA A 97 11.09 9.61 4.92
C ALA A 97 10.48 10.49 3.82
N ALA A 98 10.68 10.10 2.56
CA ALA A 98 9.97 10.72 1.45
C ALA A 98 8.49 10.31 1.48
N TRP A 99 7.60 11.21 1.09
CA TRP A 99 6.19 10.88 0.92
C TRP A 99 5.62 11.57 -0.32
N ILE A 100 4.60 10.95 -0.92
CA ILE A 100 3.83 11.51 -2.03
C ILE A 100 2.35 11.30 -1.73
N ASN A 101 1.51 12.27 -2.10
CA ASN A 101 0.08 12.13 -1.96
C ASN A 101 -0.44 11.02 -2.88
N ALA A 102 -1.38 10.18 -2.42
CA ALA A 102 -1.86 9.08 -3.27
C ALA A 102 -2.55 9.60 -4.55
N SER A 103 -3.30 10.70 -4.47
CA SER A 103 -3.93 11.31 -5.65
C SER A 103 -2.88 11.88 -6.62
N GLU A 104 -1.79 12.43 -6.10
CA GLU A 104 -0.68 12.90 -6.93
C GLU A 104 0.05 11.72 -7.59
N PHE A 105 0.26 10.63 -6.86
CA PHE A 105 0.83 9.40 -7.39
C PHE A 105 -0.04 8.80 -8.51
N GLU A 106 -1.36 8.76 -8.32
CA GLU A 106 -2.30 8.33 -9.37
C GLU A 106 -2.18 9.20 -10.62
N LEU A 107 -2.16 10.52 -10.47
CA LEU A 107 -2.09 11.47 -11.59
C LEU A 107 -0.75 11.45 -12.34
N SER A 108 0.36 11.29 -11.63
CA SER A 108 1.70 11.43 -12.22
C SER A 108 2.33 10.11 -12.66
N HIS A 109 1.96 8.99 -12.02
CA HIS A 109 2.63 7.71 -12.20
C HIS A 109 1.70 6.60 -12.73
N LEU A 110 0.37 6.74 -12.56
CA LEU A 110 -0.62 5.80 -13.08
C LEU A 110 -1.36 6.33 -14.31
N HIS A 111 -1.46 7.65 -14.47
CA HIS A 111 -2.00 8.26 -15.69
C HIS A 111 -0.90 8.41 -16.74
N ASP A 112 -0.64 7.33 -17.45
CA ASP A 112 -0.03 7.42 -18.78
C ASP A 112 -1.20 7.44 -19.79
N PRO A 113 -1.58 8.60 -20.36
CA PRO A 113 -2.57 8.66 -21.43
C PRO A 113 -2.00 8.16 -22.78
N SER A 114 -0.88 7.43 -22.79
CA SER A 114 -0.19 6.96 -24.00
C SER A 114 0.49 5.60 -23.78
N GLY A 115 -0.34 4.57 -23.57
CA GLY A 115 0.03 3.17 -23.73
C GLY A 115 -1.14 2.33 -24.19
#